data_AF-A0A7Y6Z810-F1
#
_entry.id   AF-A0A7Y6Z810-F1
#
_cell.length_a   1.000
_cell.length_b   1.000
_cell.length_c   1.000
_cell.angle_alpha   90.00
_cell.angle_beta   90.00
_cell.angle_gamma   90.00
#
_symmetry.space_group_name_H-M   'P 1'
#
loop_
_entity.id
_entity.type
_entity.pdbx_description
1 polymer ?
#
loop_
_entity_poly.entity_id
_entity_poly.type
_entity_poly.pdbx_seq_one_letter_code
_entity_poly.pdbx_strand_id
1 'polypeptide(L)'
;MKRIRSLRDKNLGSRAFILANGPSVTAFDLGKCKSDVVIGMNASSLLQESNNFVMDYYCVSDRRFLTHPEKKKYAFDFVGENTTCVFRADLSDLVLRDNTYFTKALARDGFSFSLDHGFYYGCSTTILAIQLAYYIGCKEIYLLGVDLQYKKEAPRFYKESTPQIEDSFMSVQIHNLLIAKKALATKGRSIFTCSEDSLVRPYLEYREFNLLF
;
A
#
# COMPACT_ATOMS: atom_id res chain seq x y z
N MET A 1 4.90 -3.16 23.05
CA MET A 1 4.94 -2.91 21.59
C MET A 1 5.06 -4.25 20.86
N LYS A 2 4.16 -4.56 19.91
CA LYS A 2 4.22 -5.83 19.15
C LYS A 2 5.48 -5.84 18.27
N ARG A 3 6.13 -7.00 18.13
CA ARG A 3 7.36 -7.14 17.33
C ARG A 3 7.01 -7.46 15.88
N ILE A 4 7.47 -6.64 14.94
CA ILE A 4 7.18 -6.84 13.51
C ILE A 4 7.61 -8.22 13.00
N ARG A 5 8.64 -8.81 13.62
CA ARG A 5 9.08 -10.19 13.40
C ARG A 5 7.96 -11.23 13.39
N SER A 6 6.90 -11.03 14.17
CA SER A 6 5.79 -11.98 14.23
C SER A 6 4.98 -12.05 12.93
N LEU A 7 5.08 -11.05 12.05
CA LEU A 7 4.36 -11.01 10.77
C LEU A 7 5.09 -11.77 9.66
N ARG A 8 6.37 -12.12 9.86
CA ARG A 8 7.19 -12.77 8.84
C ARG A 8 6.53 -14.06 8.36
N ASP A 9 6.38 -14.19 7.05
CA ASP A 9 5.86 -15.38 6.36
C ASP A 9 4.45 -15.84 6.79
N LYS A 10 3.65 -14.99 7.45
CA LYS A 10 2.28 -15.31 7.86
C LYS A 10 1.33 -15.68 6.72
N ASN A 11 1.61 -15.21 5.51
CA ASN A 11 0.85 -15.41 4.28
C ASN A 11 1.75 -16.01 3.19
N LEU A 12 2.60 -16.96 3.59
CA LEU A 12 3.57 -17.59 2.69
C LEU A 12 2.88 -18.21 1.47
N GLY A 13 3.25 -17.74 0.29
CA GLY A 13 2.77 -18.28 -0.98
C GLY A 13 1.47 -17.63 -1.49
N SER A 14 0.76 -16.84 -0.66
CA SER A 14 -0.49 -16.18 -1.05
C SER A 14 -0.28 -15.10 -2.12
N ARG A 15 -1.34 -14.76 -2.85
CA ARG A 15 -1.41 -13.52 -3.63
C ARG A 15 -1.77 -12.35 -2.71
N ALA A 16 -1.35 -11.15 -3.08
CA ALA A 16 -1.72 -9.92 -2.40
C ALA A 16 -2.23 -8.86 -3.37
N PHE A 17 -3.32 -8.20 -3.00
CA PHE A 17 -3.84 -7.00 -3.65
C PHE A 17 -3.52 -5.78 -2.78
N ILE A 18 -2.79 -4.82 -3.35
CA ILE A 18 -2.44 -3.57 -2.69
C ILE A 18 -3.37 -2.48 -3.20
N LEU A 19 -4.16 -1.89 -2.30
CA LEU A 19 -5.14 -0.84 -2.60
C LEU A 19 -4.51 0.54 -2.37
N ALA A 20 -3.99 1.13 -3.43
CA ALA A 20 -3.52 2.51 -3.42
C ALA A 20 -4.68 3.50 -3.64
N ASN A 21 -4.35 4.80 -3.66
CA ASN A 21 -5.35 5.87 -3.58
C ASN A 21 -5.65 6.57 -4.92
N GLY A 22 -5.11 6.09 -6.04
CA GLY A 22 -5.40 6.62 -7.36
C GLY A 22 -6.86 6.36 -7.78
N PRO A 23 -7.47 7.24 -8.60
CA PRO A 23 -8.83 7.09 -9.08
C PRO A 23 -9.18 5.74 -9.71
N SER A 24 -8.25 5.05 -10.39
CA SER A 24 -8.59 3.79 -11.07
C SER A 24 -9.04 2.68 -10.12
N VAL A 25 -8.74 2.79 -8.82
CA VAL A 25 -9.13 1.77 -7.83
C VAL A 25 -10.65 1.55 -7.79
N THR A 26 -11.45 2.56 -8.11
CA THR A 26 -12.92 2.46 -8.09
C THR A 26 -13.51 1.79 -9.34
N ALA A 27 -12.69 1.49 -10.35
CA ALA A 27 -13.12 0.75 -11.53
C ALA A 27 -13.10 -0.78 -11.32
N PHE A 28 -12.50 -1.26 -10.22
CA PHE A 28 -12.40 -2.68 -9.91
C PHE A 28 -13.55 -3.15 -9.02
N ASP A 29 -14.03 -4.38 -9.26
CA ASP A 29 -14.89 -5.12 -8.32
C ASP A 29 -14.03 -5.70 -7.19
N LEU A 30 -13.74 -4.88 -6.17
CA LEU A 30 -12.80 -5.24 -5.11
C LEU A 30 -13.30 -6.40 -4.24
N GLY A 31 -14.60 -6.69 -4.23
CA GLY A 31 -15.17 -7.83 -3.53
C GLY A 31 -14.60 -9.17 -3.98
N LYS A 32 -14.06 -9.26 -5.21
CA LYS A 32 -13.35 -10.45 -5.71
C LYS A 32 -12.05 -10.73 -4.96
N CYS A 33 -11.40 -9.71 -4.39
CA CYS A 33 -10.10 -9.84 -3.72
C CYS A 33 -10.18 -10.49 -2.33
N LYS A 34 -11.38 -10.67 -1.76
CA LYS A 34 -11.58 -11.05 -0.35
C LYS A 34 -11.02 -12.42 0.06
N SER A 35 -10.71 -13.29 -0.90
CA SER A 35 -10.11 -14.60 -0.67
C SER A 35 -8.58 -14.57 -0.71
N ASP A 36 -7.99 -13.44 -1.07
CA ASP A 36 -6.55 -13.19 -1.12
C ASP A 36 -6.15 -12.18 -0.04
N VAL A 37 -4.85 -11.96 0.14
CA VAL A 37 -4.37 -10.94 1.08
C VAL A 37 -4.70 -9.55 0.54
N VAL A 38 -5.40 -8.73 1.31
CA VAL A 38 -5.68 -7.34 0.95
C VAL A 38 -4.91 -6.37 1.85
N ILE A 39 -4.07 -5.54 1.23
CA ILE A 39 -3.27 -4.53 1.92
C ILE A 39 -3.74 -3.13 1.53
N GLY A 40 -4.34 -2.44 2.49
CA GLY A 40 -4.72 -1.04 2.34
C GLY A 40 -3.63 -0.06 2.73
N MET A 41 -3.85 1.21 2.36
CA MET A 41 -3.08 2.33 2.87
C MET A 41 -3.86 3.64 2.82
N ASN A 42 -3.50 4.57 3.70
CA ASN A 42 -4.07 5.91 3.74
C ASN A 42 -5.61 5.86 3.66
N ALA A 43 -6.26 6.54 2.70
CA ALA A 43 -7.72 6.57 2.62
C ALA A 43 -8.38 5.28 2.07
N SER A 44 -7.63 4.21 1.75
CA SER A 44 -8.20 2.99 1.16
C SER A 44 -9.20 2.27 2.08
N SER A 45 -9.19 2.57 3.38
CA SER A 45 -10.17 2.06 4.34
C SER A 45 -11.62 2.41 3.99
N LEU A 46 -11.82 3.51 3.24
CA LEU A 46 -13.12 3.90 2.70
C LEU A 46 -13.69 2.91 1.67
N LEU A 47 -12.85 2.05 1.09
CA LEU A 47 -13.28 1.09 0.07
C LEU A 47 -13.93 -0.16 0.68
N GLN A 48 -13.76 -0.42 1.97
CA GLN A 48 -14.21 -1.66 2.63
C GLN A 48 -15.74 -1.77 2.66
N GLU A 49 -16.43 -0.73 3.10
CA GLU A 49 -17.89 -0.75 3.28
C GLU A 49 -18.60 -0.94 1.94
N SER A 50 -18.23 -0.16 0.91
CA SER A 50 -18.86 -0.22 -0.41
C SER A 50 -18.57 -1.50 -1.19
N ASN A 51 -17.56 -2.28 -0.79
CA ASN A 51 -17.16 -3.51 -1.46
C ASN A 51 -17.32 -4.77 -0.58
N ASN A 52 -17.95 -4.64 0.59
CA ASN A 52 -18.27 -5.73 1.51
C ASN A 52 -17.07 -6.65 1.85
N PHE A 53 -15.93 -6.05 2.19
CA PHE A 53 -14.74 -6.78 2.66
C PHE A 53 -13.99 -5.99 3.75
N VAL A 54 -13.13 -6.67 4.50
CA VAL A 54 -12.20 -6.05 5.46
C VAL A 54 -10.78 -6.34 5.01
N MET A 55 -9.89 -5.35 5.07
CA MET A 55 -8.48 -5.50 4.71
C MET A 55 -7.74 -6.33 5.77
N ASP A 56 -6.87 -7.25 5.36
CA ASP A 56 -6.01 -8.02 6.27
C ASP A 56 -4.93 -7.13 6.90
N TYR A 57 -4.35 -6.26 6.08
CA TYR A 57 -3.26 -5.37 6.47
C TYR A 57 -3.54 -3.92 6.08
N TYR A 58 -3.00 -2.98 6.84
CA TYR A 58 -3.11 -1.55 6.57
C TYR A 58 -1.80 -0.81 6.87
N CYS A 59 -1.33 -0.01 5.90
CA CYS A 59 -0.06 0.69 5.98
C CYS A 59 -0.24 2.21 6.04
N VAL A 60 0.57 2.88 6.87
CA VAL A 60 0.72 4.34 6.85
C VAL A 60 2.19 4.71 7.05
N SER A 61 2.70 5.57 6.18
CA SER A 61 4.07 6.08 6.27
C SER A 61 4.19 7.60 6.20
N ASP A 62 3.16 8.31 5.77
CA ASP A 62 3.17 9.78 5.69
C ASP A 62 2.62 10.39 6.99
N ARG A 63 3.48 11.09 7.75
CA ARG A 63 3.07 11.82 8.96
C ARG A 63 1.97 12.84 8.66
N ARG A 64 2.02 13.50 7.51
CA ARG A 64 1.04 14.51 7.09
C ARG A 64 -0.36 13.92 6.97
N PHE A 65 -0.48 12.63 6.63
CA PHE A 65 -1.76 11.94 6.56
C PHE A 65 -2.41 11.80 7.96
N LEU A 66 -1.62 11.46 8.98
CA LEU A 66 -2.11 11.27 10.35
C LEU A 66 -2.29 12.59 11.12
N THR A 67 -1.58 13.65 10.74
CA THR A 67 -1.74 14.96 11.37
C THR A 67 -2.82 15.83 10.71
N HIS A 68 -3.31 15.44 9.52
CA HIS A 68 -4.36 16.20 8.84
C HIS A 68 -5.72 15.96 9.52
N PRO A 69 -6.45 17.02 9.93
CA PRO A 69 -7.70 16.91 10.69
C PRO A 69 -8.74 15.99 10.06
N GLU A 70 -8.89 16.06 8.73
CA GLU A 70 -9.87 15.26 8.00
C GLU A 70 -9.37 13.87 7.56
N LYS A 71 -8.06 13.65 7.39
CA LYS A 71 -7.56 12.40 6.81
C LYS A 71 -7.24 11.37 7.87
N LYS A 72 -6.86 11.81 9.08
CA LYS A 72 -6.54 10.93 10.21
C LYS A 72 -7.68 9.94 10.51
N LYS A 73 -8.95 10.37 10.35
CA LYS A 73 -10.13 9.52 10.55
C LYS A 73 -10.10 8.26 9.68
N TYR A 74 -9.56 8.35 8.46
CA TYR A 74 -9.45 7.19 7.57
C TYR A 74 -8.50 6.12 8.12
N ALA A 75 -7.50 6.48 8.92
CA ALA A 75 -6.60 5.52 9.54
C ALA A 75 -7.12 4.93 10.86
N PHE A 76 -8.09 5.57 11.50
CA PHE A 76 -8.55 5.19 12.85
C PHE A 76 -10.00 4.71 12.89
N ASP A 77 -10.91 5.40 12.20
CA ASP A 77 -12.35 5.19 12.32
C ASP A 77 -12.86 4.14 11.33
N PHE A 78 -12.21 4.02 10.17
CA PHE A 78 -12.67 3.15 9.07
C PHE A 78 -11.85 1.86 8.93
N VAL A 79 -10.75 1.70 9.66
CA VAL A 79 -9.93 0.48 9.60
C VAL A 79 -10.56 -0.60 10.50
N GLY A 80 -10.91 -1.75 9.91
CA GLY A 80 -11.62 -2.83 10.60
C GLY A 80 -10.83 -3.35 11.81
N GLU A 81 -11.52 -3.63 12.93
CA GLU A 81 -10.92 -3.93 14.24
C GLU A 81 -9.74 -4.92 14.18
N ASN A 82 -9.93 -6.02 13.43
CA ASN A 82 -8.95 -7.10 13.29
C ASN A 82 -7.83 -6.84 12.27
N THR A 83 -7.86 -5.74 11.53
CA THR A 83 -6.84 -5.40 10.53
C THR A 83 -5.47 -5.20 11.20
N THR A 84 -4.44 -5.82 10.63
CA THR A 84 -3.05 -5.68 11.11
C THR A 84 -2.42 -4.41 10.53
N CYS A 85 -2.08 -3.47 11.40
CA CYS A 85 -1.53 -2.18 10.98
C CYS A 85 0.01 -2.21 10.99
N VAL A 86 0.67 -1.70 9.94
CA VAL A 86 2.15 -1.58 9.85
C VAL A 86 2.55 -0.17 9.48
N PHE A 87 3.09 0.57 10.45
CA PHE A 87 3.30 2.01 10.35
C PHE A 87 4.79 2.37 10.41
N ARG A 88 5.16 3.53 9.85
CA ARG A 88 6.51 4.10 10.03
C ARG A 88 6.75 4.40 11.52
N ALA A 89 7.91 4.03 12.04
CA ALA A 89 8.16 4.00 13.50
C ALA A 89 8.08 5.36 14.20
N ASP A 90 8.43 6.45 13.51
CA ASP A 90 8.34 7.83 14.00
C ASP A 90 6.89 8.36 14.05
N LEU A 91 5.89 7.53 13.72
CA LEU A 91 4.47 7.82 13.88
C LEU A 91 3.88 7.20 15.15
N SER A 92 4.70 6.49 15.94
CA SER A 92 4.24 5.78 17.14
C SER A 92 3.63 6.68 18.21
N ASP A 93 3.99 7.97 18.23
CA ASP A 93 3.39 9.00 19.08
C ASP A 93 1.96 9.39 18.67
N LEU A 94 1.58 9.13 17.41
CA LEU A 94 0.29 9.52 16.84
C LEU A 94 -0.74 8.38 16.82
N VAL A 95 -0.36 7.16 17.22
CA VAL A 95 -1.17 5.96 17.02
C VAL A 95 -1.59 5.36 18.35
N LEU A 96 -2.90 5.31 18.57
CA LEU A 96 -3.52 4.75 19.77
C LEU A 96 -4.20 3.39 19.52
N ARG A 97 -3.91 2.75 18.38
CA ARG A 97 -4.59 1.53 17.94
C ARG A 97 -3.83 0.27 18.33
N ASP A 98 -4.54 -0.65 18.97
CA ASP A 98 -4.07 -2.01 19.17
C ASP A 98 -3.87 -2.74 17.82
N ASN A 99 -2.99 -3.74 17.79
CA ASN A 99 -2.58 -4.41 16.55
C ASN A 99 -1.80 -3.56 15.54
N THR A 100 -1.17 -2.48 16.00
CA THR A 100 -0.17 -1.75 15.23
C THR A 100 1.25 -2.26 15.47
N TYR A 101 1.96 -2.48 14.38
CA TYR A 101 3.38 -2.78 14.31
C TYR A 101 4.12 -1.59 13.69
N PHE A 102 5.38 -1.43 14.06
CA PHE A 102 6.19 -0.29 13.61
C PHE A 102 7.48 -0.78 12.97
N THR A 103 7.88 -0.09 11.90
CA THR A 103 9.13 -0.34 11.19
C THR A 103 9.84 0.97 10.86
N LYS A 104 11.16 1.00 11.02
CA LYS A 104 11.95 2.21 10.79
C LYS A 104 12.06 2.52 9.30
N ALA A 105 11.95 3.79 8.94
CA ALA A 105 12.37 4.21 7.60
C ALA A 105 13.89 4.13 7.50
N LEU A 106 14.38 3.59 6.39
CA LEU A 106 15.79 3.55 6.01
C LEU A 106 16.09 4.75 5.11
N ALA A 107 16.75 4.53 3.98
CA ALA A 107 16.95 5.55 2.97
C ALA A 107 15.71 5.69 2.07
N ARG A 108 15.77 6.69 1.17
CA ARG A 108 14.73 6.92 0.16
C ARG A 108 14.64 5.74 -0.81
N ASP A 109 15.75 5.37 -1.43
CA ASP A 109 15.77 4.43 -2.55
C ASP A 109 16.33 3.07 -2.14
N GLY A 110 15.61 1.99 -2.43
CA GLY A 110 16.03 0.63 -2.15
C GLY A 110 14.87 -0.33 -1.90
N PHE A 111 15.21 -1.55 -1.46
CA PHE A 111 14.23 -2.55 -1.05
C PHE A 111 14.74 -3.32 0.17
N SER A 112 13.88 -3.48 1.17
CA SER A 112 14.19 -4.28 2.36
C SER A 112 13.51 -5.64 2.27
N PHE A 113 14.30 -6.70 2.41
CA PHE A 113 13.79 -8.05 2.61
C PHE A 113 13.44 -8.36 4.08
N SER A 114 13.61 -7.39 4.97
CA SER A 114 13.41 -7.59 6.41
C SER A 114 12.91 -6.32 7.08
N LEU A 115 11.61 -6.26 7.36
CA LEU A 115 11.01 -5.13 8.07
C LEU A 115 11.47 -5.03 9.53
N ASP A 116 12.11 -6.06 10.07
CA ASP A 116 12.87 -6.00 11.34
C ASP A 116 13.99 -4.95 11.29
N HIS A 117 14.60 -4.80 10.11
CA HIS A 117 15.68 -3.85 9.87
C HIS A 117 15.19 -2.54 9.26
N GLY A 118 13.88 -2.38 9.04
CA GLY A 118 13.32 -1.19 8.41
C GLY A 118 12.88 -1.40 6.97
N PHE A 119 12.37 -0.34 6.36
CA PHE A 119 11.90 -0.30 4.98
C PHE A 119 12.46 0.94 4.26
N TYR A 120 12.63 0.84 2.95
CA TYR A 120 12.94 2.01 2.13
C TYR A 120 11.66 2.79 1.82
N TYR A 121 11.71 4.11 1.95
CA TYR A 121 10.50 4.94 1.93
C TYR A 121 9.92 5.13 0.52
N GLY A 122 10.78 5.26 -0.50
CA GLY A 122 10.41 5.41 -1.91
C GLY A 122 9.42 6.55 -2.22
N CYS A 123 9.29 7.52 -1.31
CA CYS A 123 8.35 8.64 -1.37
C CYS A 123 6.87 8.24 -1.51
N SER A 124 6.48 7.02 -1.11
CA SER A 124 5.09 6.58 -1.16
C SER A 124 4.81 5.44 -0.19
N THR A 125 3.66 5.49 0.50
CA THR A 125 3.18 4.36 1.34
C THR A 125 3.01 3.07 0.51
N THR A 126 2.84 3.17 -0.80
CA THR A 126 2.81 2.00 -1.70
C THR A 126 4.08 1.16 -1.57
N ILE A 127 5.25 1.78 -1.38
CA ILE A 127 6.54 1.08 -1.26
C ILE A 127 6.67 0.36 0.09
N LEU A 128 6.07 0.90 1.16
CA LEU A 128 5.93 0.18 2.44
C LEU A 128 5.02 -1.04 2.26
N ALA A 129 3.87 -0.88 1.61
CA ALA A 129 2.93 -1.98 1.38
C ALA A 129 3.55 -3.12 0.55
N ILE A 130 4.36 -2.81 -0.47
CA ILE A 130 5.05 -3.83 -1.28
C ILE A 130 6.10 -4.58 -0.45
N GLN A 131 6.91 -3.87 0.36
CA GLN A 131 7.88 -4.51 1.24
C GLN A 131 7.19 -5.33 2.34
N LEU A 132 6.02 -4.91 2.81
CA LEU A 132 5.18 -5.71 3.70
C LEU A 132 4.68 -6.98 3.03
N ALA A 133 4.11 -6.89 1.81
CA ALA A 133 3.64 -8.05 1.06
C ALA A 133 4.74 -9.11 0.88
N TYR A 134 5.96 -8.68 0.57
CA TYR A 134 7.12 -9.58 0.56
C TYR A 134 7.38 -10.19 1.94
N TYR A 135 7.43 -9.35 2.97
CA TYR A 135 7.81 -9.76 4.33
C TYR A 135 6.84 -10.76 4.96
N ILE A 136 5.54 -10.63 4.68
CA ILE A 136 4.51 -11.59 5.10
C ILE A 136 4.48 -12.83 4.21
N GLY A 137 5.30 -12.91 3.16
CA GLY A 137 5.52 -14.12 2.38
C GLY A 137 4.71 -14.24 1.08
N CYS A 138 4.03 -13.19 0.63
CA CYS A 138 3.22 -13.23 -0.61
C CYS A 138 4.09 -13.54 -1.84
N LYS A 139 3.54 -14.32 -2.79
CA LYS A 139 4.22 -14.75 -4.02
C LYS A 139 4.00 -13.79 -5.17
N GLU A 140 2.77 -13.31 -5.31
CA GLU A 140 2.33 -12.43 -6.38
C GLU A 140 1.66 -11.20 -5.77
N ILE A 141 2.03 -10.02 -6.26
CA ILE A 141 1.57 -8.73 -5.73
C ILE A 141 0.90 -7.96 -6.87
N TYR A 142 -0.37 -7.58 -6.70
CA TYR A 142 -1.15 -6.84 -7.67
C TYR A 142 -1.43 -5.44 -7.15
N LEU A 143 -1.01 -4.42 -7.90
CA LEU A 143 -1.21 -3.02 -7.55
C LEU A 143 -2.52 -2.51 -8.18
N LEU A 144 -3.45 -2.05 -7.33
CA LEU A 144 -4.69 -1.39 -7.74
C LEU A 144 -4.64 0.08 -7.34
N GLY A 145 -4.98 1.00 -8.25
CA GLY A 145 -5.00 2.43 -7.95
C GLY A 145 -3.62 3.10 -7.90
N VAL A 146 -2.61 2.54 -8.57
CA VAL A 146 -1.29 3.18 -8.72
C VAL A 146 -1.24 3.83 -10.10
N ASP A 147 -1.94 4.95 -10.25
CA ASP A 147 -2.14 5.59 -11.56
C ASP A 147 -0.93 6.40 -12.00
N LEU A 148 -0.39 7.19 -11.07
CA LEU A 148 0.66 8.16 -11.35
C LEU A 148 0.26 9.14 -12.49
N GLN A 149 -1.04 9.31 -12.72
CA GLN A 149 -1.62 10.28 -13.65
C GLN A 149 -2.57 11.17 -12.87
N TYR A 150 -2.02 12.23 -12.29
CA TYR A 150 -2.79 13.11 -11.42
C TYR A 150 -3.34 14.27 -12.24
N LYS A 151 -4.55 14.09 -12.75
CA LYS A 151 -5.36 15.21 -13.27
C LYS A 151 -5.67 16.13 -12.08
N LYS A 152 -5.49 17.44 -12.24
CA LYS A 152 -5.61 18.41 -11.13
C LYS A 152 -6.98 18.37 -10.44
N GLU A 153 -8.00 17.92 -11.17
CA GLU A 153 -9.39 17.94 -10.75
C GLU A 153 -9.75 16.75 -9.83
N ALA A 154 -9.05 15.62 -9.96
CA ALA A 154 -9.33 14.40 -9.18
C ALA A 154 -8.08 13.49 -9.07
N PRO A 155 -7.05 13.89 -8.31
CA PRO A 155 -5.81 13.10 -8.19
C PRO A 155 -5.97 11.83 -7.32
N ARG A 156 -7.10 11.68 -6.63
CA ARG A 156 -7.39 10.57 -5.72
C ARG A 156 -8.83 10.11 -5.93
N PHE A 157 -9.13 8.87 -5.53
CA PHE A 157 -10.50 8.35 -5.62
C PHE A 157 -11.50 9.00 -4.64
N TYR A 158 -10.99 9.67 -3.60
CA TYR A 158 -11.79 10.33 -2.56
C TYR A 158 -11.63 11.85 -2.64
N LYS A 159 -12.66 12.58 -2.19
CA LYS A 159 -12.64 14.05 -2.17
C LYS A 159 -11.78 14.57 -1.04
N GLU A 160 -10.99 15.59 -1.33
CA GLU A 160 -10.20 16.35 -0.34
C GLU A 160 -10.73 17.78 -0.31
N SER A 161 -11.16 18.27 0.86
CA SER A 161 -11.59 19.67 1.00
C SER A 161 -10.41 20.64 0.83
N THR A 162 -9.24 20.21 1.29
CA THR A 162 -7.95 20.89 1.16
C THR A 162 -6.97 19.91 0.53
N PRO A 163 -6.79 19.95 -0.80
CA PRO A 163 -5.84 19.08 -1.49
C PRO A 163 -4.44 19.26 -0.91
N GLN A 164 -3.79 18.16 -0.59
CA GLN A 164 -2.40 18.22 -0.18
C GLN A 164 -1.56 18.55 -1.40
N ILE A 165 -0.64 19.50 -1.28
CA ILE A 165 0.29 19.84 -2.37
C ILE A 165 0.98 18.55 -2.80
N GLU A 166 0.82 18.21 -4.07
CA GLU A 166 1.44 17.03 -4.64
C GLU A 166 2.95 17.27 -4.74
N ASP A 167 3.72 16.45 -4.04
CA ASP A 167 5.16 16.49 -4.19
C ASP A 167 5.52 15.89 -5.57
N SER A 168 6.36 16.57 -6.35
CA SER A 168 6.82 16.11 -7.66
C SER A 168 7.84 14.97 -7.55
N PHE A 169 7.42 13.84 -6.96
CA PHE A 169 8.24 12.64 -6.73
C PHE A 169 7.80 11.46 -7.61
N MET A 170 7.02 11.70 -8.66
CA MET A 170 6.57 10.64 -9.56
C MET A 170 7.73 9.81 -10.13
N SER A 171 8.81 10.47 -10.58
CA SER A 171 10.01 9.80 -11.07
C SER A 171 10.67 8.92 -9.99
N VAL A 172 10.69 9.38 -8.73
CA VAL A 172 11.21 8.63 -7.58
C VAL A 172 10.31 7.44 -7.25
N GLN A 173 8.99 7.59 -7.33
CA GLN A 173 8.04 6.50 -7.12
C GLN A 173 8.20 5.41 -8.18
N ILE A 174 8.28 5.78 -9.47
CA ILE A 174 8.54 4.84 -10.57
C ILE A 174 9.89 4.14 -10.38
N HIS A 175 10.93 4.89 -10.03
CA HIS A 175 12.26 4.34 -9.75
C HIS A 175 12.23 3.27 -8.64
N ASN A 176 11.51 3.53 -7.55
CA ASN A 176 11.40 2.57 -6.44
C ASN A 176 10.49 1.38 -6.75
N LEU A 177 9.46 1.55 -7.59
CA LEU A 177 8.68 0.42 -8.12
C LEU A 177 9.53 -0.51 -8.99
N LEU A 178 10.44 0.05 -9.80
CA LEU A 178 11.42 -0.71 -10.57
C LEU A 178 12.42 -1.45 -9.68
N ILE A 179 12.94 -0.79 -8.64
CA ILE A 179 13.81 -1.45 -7.65
C ILE A 179 13.07 -2.61 -6.98
N ALA A 180 11.83 -2.39 -6.54
CA ALA A 180 11.01 -3.42 -5.91
C ALA A 180 10.78 -4.61 -6.85
N LYS A 181 10.40 -4.38 -8.12
CA LYS A 181 10.27 -5.44 -9.13
C LYS A 181 11.54 -6.27 -9.26
N LYS A 182 12.69 -5.62 -9.41
CA LYS A 182 13.99 -6.30 -9.53
C LYS A 182 14.31 -7.11 -8.27
N ALA A 183 14.14 -6.52 -7.09
CA ALA A 183 14.41 -7.19 -5.82
C ALA A 183 13.51 -8.41 -5.61
N LEU A 184 12.21 -8.29 -5.87
CA LEU A 184 11.23 -9.39 -5.81
C LEU A 184 11.61 -10.54 -6.75
N ALA A 185 12.01 -10.22 -7.99
CA ALA A 185 12.41 -11.23 -8.97
C ALA A 185 13.60 -12.07 -8.49
N THR A 186 14.59 -11.49 -7.79
CA THR A 186 15.71 -12.25 -7.20
C THR A 186 15.29 -13.27 -6.15
N LYS A 187 14.05 -13.18 -5.65
CA LYS A 187 13.44 -14.06 -4.65
C LYS A 187 12.29 -14.89 -5.22
N GLY A 188 12.14 -14.94 -6.55
CA GLY A 188 11.07 -15.70 -7.20
C GLY A 188 9.67 -15.14 -6.92
N ARG A 189 9.56 -13.83 -6.73
CA ARG A 189 8.31 -13.11 -6.44
C ARG A 189 7.98 -12.16 -7.59
N SER A 190 6.69 -11.93 -7.82
CA SER A 190 6.21 -11.12 -8.95
C SER A 190 5.36 -9.95 -8.48
N ILE A 191 5.41 -8.85 -9.23
CA ILE A 191 4.60 -7.66 -9.01
C ILE A 191 4.02 -7.16 -10.33
N PHE A 192 2.73 -6.85 -10.32
CA PHE A 192 1.94 -6.48 -11.48
C PHE A 192 1.16 -5.19 -11.20
N THR A 193 0.85 -4.44 -12.26
CA THR A 193 -0.14 -3.36 -12.21
C THR A 193 -1.44 -3.84 -12.84
N CYS A 194 -2.57 -3.47 -12.25
CA CYS A 194 -3.90 -3.68 -12.87
C CYS A 194 -4.54 -2.37 -13.33
N SER A 195 -3.90 -1.22 -13.07
CA SER A 195 -4.36 0.09 -13.55
C SER A 195 -3.95 0.26 -15.01
N GLU A 196 -4.93 0.14 -15.92
CA GLU A 196 -4.71 0.14 -17.37
C GLU A 196 -4.06 1.43 -17.90
N ASP A 197 -4.40 2.59 -17.34
CA ASP A 197 -3.80 3.85 -17.77
C ASP A 197 -2.60 4.25 -16.93
N SER A 198 -2.04 3.37 -16.09
CA SER A 198 -0.95 3.77 -15.21
C SER A 198 0.35 4.12 -15.96
N LEU A 199 1.03 5.20 -15.54
CA LEU A 199 2.40 5.50 -16.02
C LEU A 199 3.44 4.46 -15.59
N VAL A 200 3.07 3.51 -14.72
CA VAL A 200 3.96 2.41 -14.34
C VAL A 200 3.98 1.28 -15.37
N ARG A 201 3.04 1.22 -16.32
CA ARG A 201 2.93 0.10 -17.29
C ARG A 201 4.17 -0.18 -18.14
N PRO A 202 4.98 0.81 -18.56
CA PRO A 202 6.24 0.52 -19.23
C PRO A 202 7.25 -0.24 -18.35
N TYR A 203 7.04 -0.26 -17.03
CA TYR A 203 7.99 -0.73 -16.03
C TYR A 203 7.50 -1.98 -15.28
N LEU A 204 6.19 -2.09 -15.05
CA LEU A 204 5.53 -3.26 -14.45
C LEU A 204 4.59 -3.92 -15.46
N GLU A 205 4.57 -5.24 -15.46
CA GLU A 205 3.66 -5.99 -16.33
C GLU A 205 2.20 -5.71 -15.95
N TYR A 206 1.37 -5.49 -16.97
CA TYR A 206 -0.06 -5.28 -16.80
C TYR A 206 -0.80 -6.62 -16.72
N ARG A 207 -1.73 -6.71 -15.78
CA ARG A 207 -2.67 -7.83 -15.65
C ARG A 207 -4.09 -7.28 -15.57
N GLU A 208 -4.94 -7.72 -16.49
CA GLU A 208 -6.36 -7.38 -16.45
C GLU A 208 -7.00 -7.98 -15.21
N PHE A 209 -7.58 -7.12 -14.37
CA PHE A 209 -8.10 -7.50 -13.06
C PHE A 209 -9.14 -8.62 -13.12
N ASN A 210 -10.05 -8.58 -14.10
CA ASN A 210 -11.13 -9.55 -14.21
C ASN A 210 -10.66 -10.95 -14.60
N LEU A 211 -9.46 -11.09 -15.20
CA LEU A 211 -8.88 -12.37 -15.60
C LEU A 211 -8.09 -13.05 -14.46
N LEU A 212 -8.06 -12.46 -13.27
CA LEU A 212 -7.35 -12.99 -12.09
C LEU A 212 -8.18 -13.95 -11.23
N PHE A 213 -9.48 -14.12 -11.55
CA PHE A 213 -10.46 -14.84 -10.74
C PHE A 213 -11.21 -15.88 -11.56
#